data_AF-A0A1Y4HJ42-F1
#
_entry.id   AF-A0A1Y4HJ42-F1
#
_cell.length_a   1.000
_cell.length_b   1.000
_cell.length_c   1.000
_cell.angle_alpha   90.00
_cell.angle_beta   90.00
_cell.angle_gamma   90.00
#
_symmetry.space_group_name_H-M   'P 1'
#
loop_
_entity.id
_entity.type
_entity.pdbx_description
1 polymer ?
#
loop_
_entity_poly.entity_id
_entity_poly.type
_entity_poly.pdbx_seq_one_letter_code
_entity_poly.pdbx_strand_id
1 'polypeptide(L)'
;MPDEYELEYKEFDVKAFCTRLWDVKWSLVAMAVFCFFMAFYVFVTPPQGGRGLFLITPTSGAEGLLAAVPWCGIVMGLLVFFGSLASKSPWVLGWTEPIVGIVMLLVGLWALNFPTSVAPFAITYGVMGIVVALYLLLVALDMYVRDAGQWLAVLAVAGATWVLGFLSLLGVAGFDGQLAIAALTFFVAAWGFVYGALELTKKPVEA
;
A
#
# COMPACT_ATOMS: atom_id res chain seq x y z
N MET A 1 50.43 17.57 -10.54
CA MET A 1 48.99 17.60 -10.28
C MET A 1 48.52 16.17 -10.09
N PRO A 2 48.38 15.72 -8.84
CA PRO A 2 47.38 14.70 -8.56
C PRO A 2 46.75 14.92 -7.17
N ASP A 3 45.58 15.53 -7.09
CA ASP A 3 44.80 15.53 -5.86
C ASP A 3 43.51 14.74 -6.11
N GLU A 4 43.64 13.44 -5.86
CA GLU A 4 42.75 12.65 -5.01
C GLU A 4 41.23 12.88 -5.16
N TYR A 5 40.64 12.21 -6.15
CA TYR A 5 39.26 11.71 -6.05
C TYR A 5 39.27 10.35 -5.36
N GLU A 6 39.68 10.30 -4.09
CA GLU A 6 39.36 9.13 -3.27
C GLU A 6 37.89 9.25 -2.89
N LEU A 7 37.02 8.58 -3.66
CA LEU A 7 35.69 8.23 -3.20
C LEU A 7 35.87 7.43 -1.92
N GLU A 8 35.76 8.12 -0.78
CA GLU A 8 35.82 7.55 0.56
C GLU A 8 34.88 6.34 0.60
N TYR A 9 35.46 5.15 0.45
CA TYR A 9 34.72 3.90 0.38
C TYR A 9 34.26 3.62 1.80
N LYS A 10 33.10 4.17 2.17
CA LYS A 10 32.51 3.94 3.48
C LYS A 10 32.24 2.44 3.57
N GLU A 11 33.06 1.73 4.35
CA GLU A 11 32.92 0.30 4.54
C GLU A 11 31.46 -0.01 4.88
N PHE A 12 30.85 -0.90 4.09
CA PHE A 12 29.46 -1.27 4.27
C PHE A 12 29.34 -2.05 5.57
N ASP A 13 29.00 -1.34 6.65
CA ASP A 13 28.75 -1.96 7.95
C ASP A 13 27.43 -2.73 7.91
N VAL A 14 27.55 -4.04 7.64
CA VAL A 14 26.44 -4.99 7.59
C VAL A 14 25.64 -4.98 8.90
N LYS A 15 26.29 -4.77 10.06
CA LYS A 15 25.59 -4.76 11.35
C LYS A 15 24.76 -3.49 11.52
N ALA A 16 25.32 -2.34 11.16
CA ALA A 16 24.58 -1.08 11.17
C ALA A 16 23.42 -1.10 10.17
N PHE A 17 23.61 -1.71 8.99
CA PHE A 17 22.57 -1.90 7.99
C PHE A 17 21.44 -2.81 8.49
N CYS A 18 21.76 -3.98 9.05
CA CYS A 18 20.78 -4.88 9.64
C CYS A 18 20.02 -4.21 10.79
N THR A 19 20.70 -3.46 11.65
CA THR A 19 20.03 -2.74 12.75
C THR A 19 19.03 -1.71 12.20
N ARG A 20 19.42 -0.94 11.18
CA ARG A 20 18.51 -0.01 10.51
C ARG A 20 17.32 -0.72 9.85
N LEU A 21 17.53 -1.86 9.20
CA LEU A 21 16.43 -2.66 8.61
C LEU A 21 15.43 -3.13 9.67
N TRP A 22 15.88 -3.44 10.88
CA TRP A 22 14.98 -3.85 11.98
C TRP A 22 14.16 -2.70 12.57
N ASP A 23 14.63 -1.46 12.44
CA ASP A 23 13.94 -0.24 12.87
C ASP A 23 12.89 0.24 11.84
N VAL A 24 12.92 -0.28 10.60
CA VAL A 24 11.96 0.08 9.53
C VAL A 24 10.56 -0.44 9.87
N LYS A 25 9.55 0.42 9.69
CA LYS A 25 8.14 0.02 9.73
C LYS A 25 7.74 -0.82 8.50
N TRP A 26 8.08 -2.11 8.49
CA TRP A 26 7.82 -3.05 7.38
C TRP A 26 6.35 -3.19 7.00
N SER A 27 5.40 -2.98 7.92
CA SER A 27 3.97 -2.95 7.61
C SER A 27 3.61 -1.83 6.63
N LEU A 28 4.20 -0.64 6.80
CA LEU A 28 4.02 0.49 5.88
C LEU A 28 4.72 0.26 4.54
N VAL A 29 5.92 -0.34 4.56
CA VAL A 29 6.65 -0.70 3.34
C VAL A 29 5.87 -1.74 2.53
N ALA A 30 5.33 -2.78 3.18
CA ALA A 30 4.50 -3.78 2.53
C ALA A 30 3.25 -3.15 1.90
N MET A 31 2.59 -2.24 2.62
CA MET A 31 1.41 -1.55 2.11
C MET A 31 1.74 -0.61 0.95
N ALA A 32 2.88 0.09 0.98
CA ALA A 32 3.36 0.92 -0.11
C ALA A 32 3.64 0.10 -1.38
N VAL A 33 4.38 -1.01 -1.24
CA VAL A 33 4.69 -1.92 -2.35
C VAL A 33 3.41 -2.46 -2.99
N PHE A 34 2.44 -2.85 -2.17
CA PHE A 34 1.15 -3.31 -2.65
C PHE A 34 0.38 -2.24 -3.39
N CYS A 35 0.30 -1.04 -2.84
CA CYS A 35 -0.40 0.07 -3.48
C CYS A 35 0.26 0.42 -4.82
N PHE A 36 1.61 0.42 -4.92
CA PHE A 36 2.27 0.60 -6.22
C PHE A 36 2.00 -0.54 -7.20
N PHE A 37 2.08 -1.79 -6.73
CA PHE A 37 1.79 -2.96 -7.56
C PHE A 37 0.35 -2.89 -8.09
N MET A 38 -0.63 -2.62 -7.24
CA MET A 38 -2.03 -2.49 -7.63
C MET A 38 -2.27 -1.29 -8.54
N ALA A 39 -1.65 -0.14 -8.26
CA ALA A 39 -1.73 1.02 -9.14
C ALA A 39 -1.24 0.68 -10.55
N PHE A 40 -0.08 0.04 -10.66
CA PHE A 40 0.48 -0.39 -11.93
C PHE A 40 -0.41 -1.45 -12.59
N TYR A 41 -0.79 -2.48 -11.85
CA TYR A 41 -1.58 -3.62 -12.34
C TYR A 41 -2.95 -3.19 -12.86
N VAL A 42 -3.63 -2.28 -12.15
CA VAL A 42 -4.90 -1.67 -12.60
C VAL A 42 -4.67 -0.78 -13.83
N PHE A 43 -3.62 0.05 -13.82
CA PHE A 43 -3.32 0.96 -14.92
C PHE A 43 -3.02 0.26 -16.25
N VAL A 44 -2.30 -0.86 -16.20
CA VAL A 44 -1.97 -1.63 -17.42
C VAL A 44 -3.11 -2.56 -17.88
N THR A 45 -4.15 -2.76 -17.06
CA THR A 45 -5.25 -3.67 -17.40
C THR A 45 -6.28 -2.99 -18.30
N PRO A 46 -6.50 -3.48 -19.53
CA PRO A 46 -7.51 -2.91 -20.41
C PRO A 46 -8.93 -3.19 -19.89
N PRO A 47 -9.87 -2.22 -19.99
CA PRO A 47 -11.21 -2.36 -19.41
C PRO A 47 -12.00 -3.55 -19.96
N GLN A 48 -11.93 -3.76 -21.27
CA GLN A 48 -12.70 -4.78 -21.99
C GLN A 48 -11.96 -6.12 -22.13
N GLY A 49 -10.80 -6.25 -21.48
CA GLY A 49 -9.86 -7.34 -21.74
C GLY A 49 -9.07 -7.11 -23.04
N GLY A 50 -7.88 -7.71 -23.11
CA GLY A 50 -7.00 -7.60 -24.27
C GLY A 50 -6.45 -8.97 -24.65
N ARG A 51 -5.75 -9.05 -25.80
CA ARG A 51 -5.10 -10.28 -26.29
C ARG A 51 -3.93 -10.80 -25.42
N GLY A 52 -3.81 -10.35 -24.17
CA GLY A 52 -2.66 -10.68 -23.31
C GLY A 52 -1.35 -10.08 -23.84
N LEU A 53 -1.38 -8.85 -24.37
CA LEU A 53 -0.19 -8.23 -24.99
C LEU A 53 0.94 -7.92 -23.98
N PHE A 54 0.60 -7.82 -22.69
CA PHE A 54 1.56 -7.84 -21.58
C PHE A 54 1.30 -9.08 -20.73
N LEU A 55 2.34 -9.88 -20.50
CA LEU A 55 2.32 -11.25 -19.93
C LEU A 55 1.69 -11.40 -18.53
N ILE A 56 1.18 -10.31 -17.94
CA ILE A 56 0.63 -10.25 -16.56
C ILE A 56 -0.85 -9.80 -16.57
N THR A 57 -1.37 -9.20 -17.64
CA THR A 57 -2.75 -8.68 -17.64
C THR A 57 -3.79 -9.78 -17.87
N PRO A 58 -4.90 -9.78 -17.12
CA PRO A 58 -5.95 -10.77 -17.29
C PRO A 58 -6.59 -10.67 -18.68
N THR A 59 -6.73 -11.81 -19.35
CA THR A 59 -7.40 -11.91 -20.66
C THR A 59 -8.87 -11.49 -20.61
N SER A 60 -9.48 -11.51 -19.42
CA SER A 60 -10.85 -11.07 -19.11
C SER A 60 -10.97 -9.61 -18.63
N GLY A 61 -9.90 -8.82 -18.63
CA GLY A 61 -9.96 -7.39 -18.26
C GLY A 61 -10.34 -7.16 -16.79
N ALA A 62 -11.29 -6.27 -16.54
CA ALA A 62 -11.71 -5.90 -15.18
C ALA A 62 -12.25 -7.09 -14.35
N GLU A 63 -12.87 -8.09 -15.00
CA GLU A 63 -13.36 -9.29 -14.32
C GLU A 63 -12.22 -10.18 -13.82
N GLY A 64 -11.14 -10.31 -14.60
CA GLY A 64 -9.95 -11.03 -14.15
C GLY A 64 -9.16 -10.28 -13.08
N LEU A 65 -9.26 -8.95 -13.06
CA LEU A 65 -8.73 -8.13 -11.96
C LEU A 65 -9.49 -8.40 -10.66
N LEU A 66 -10.82 -8.48 -10.75
CA LEU A 66 -11.69 -8.85 -9.63
C LEU A 66 -11.45 -10.28 -9.14
N ALA A 67 -11.20 -11.22 -10.05
CA ALA A 67 -10.87 -12.60 -9.71
C ALA A 67 -9.51 -12.73 -8.99
N ALA A 68 -8.61 -11.75 -9.14
CA ALA A 68 -7.32 -11.71 -8.45
C ALA A 68 -7.40 -11.10 -7.04
N VAL A 69 -8.49 -10.40 -6.69
CA VAL A 69 -8.68 -9.76 -5.37
C VAL A 69 -8.52 -10.74 -4.19
N PRO A 70 -9.06 -11.97 -4.22
CA PRO A 70 -8.86 -12.94 -3.14
C PRO A 70 -7.39 -13.28 -2.93
N TRP A 71 -6.63 -13.44 -4.02
CA TRP A 71 -5.19 -13.69 -3.97
C TRP A 71 -4.41 -12.49 -3.44
N CYS A 72 -4.79 -11.28 -3.83
CA CYS A 72 -4.24 -10.05 -3.26
C CYS A 72 -4.47 -10.00 -1.74
N GLY A 73 -5.67 -10.36 -1.26
CA GLY A 73 -5.99 -10.44 0.17
C GLY A 73 -5.14 -11.46 0.92
N ILE A 74 -4.88 -12.63 0.32
CA ILE A 74 -4.02 -13.67 0.92
C ILE A 74 -2.57 -13.21 1.00
N VAL A 75 -2.00 -12.75 -0.12
CA VAL A 75 -0.60 -12.30 -0.19
C VAL A 75 -0.37 -11.12 0.74
N MET A 76 -1.30 -10.15 0.76
CA MET A 76 -1.21 -9.01 1.66
C MET A 76 -1.44 -9.36 3.11
N GLY A 77 -2.37 -10.26 3.41
CA GLY A 77 -2.57 -10.76 4.75
C GLY A 77 -1.28 -11.36 5.32
N LEU A 78 -0.56 -12.15 4.52
CA LEU A 78 0.74 -12.71 4.89
C LEU A 78 1.81 -11.61 5.05
N LEU A 79 1.95 -10.70 4.08
CA LEU A 79 2.98 -9.65 4.11
C LEU A 79 2.78 -8.68 5.28
N VAL A 80 1.54 -8.29 5.58
CA VAL A 80 1.22 -7.42 6.72
C VAL A 80 1.43 -8.16 8.04
N PHE A 81 1.03 -9.43 8.14
CA PHE A 81 1.23 -10.23 9.34
C PHE A 81 2.71 -10.45 9.65
N PHE A 82 3.48 -10.96 8.67
CA PHE A 82 4.91 -11.17 8.85
C PHE A 82 5.70 -9.86 8.95
N GLY A 83 5.30 -8.82 8.21
CA GLY A 83 5.93 -7.49 8.30
C GLY A 83 5.72 -6.82 9.66
N SER A 84 4.55 -7.03 10.29
CA SER A 84 4.27 -6.55 11.64
C SER A 84 5.10 -7.29 12.68
N LEU A 85 5.30 -8.61 12.52
CA LEU A 85 6.12 -9.43 13.42
C LEU A 85 7.64 -9.24 13.24
N ALA A 86 8.09 -8.92 12.02
CA ALA A 86 9.51 -8.73 11.71
C ALA A 86 10.05 -7.37 12.18
N SER A 87 9.19 -6.38 12.39
CA SER A 87 9.58 -5.05 12.85
C SER A 87 9.76 -4.99 14.37
N LYS A 88 10.89 -4.45 14.85
CA LYS A 88 11.09 -4.08 16.26
C LYS A 88 10.55 -2.68 16.58
N SER A 89 10.16 -1.91 15.57
CA SER A 89 9.58 -0.58 15.77
C SER A 89 8.22 -0.70 16.47
N PRO A 90 7.90 0.18 17.43
CA PRO A 90 6.57 0.22 18.04
C PRO A 90 5.49 0.34 16.96
N TRP A 91 4.57 -0.63 17.00
CA TRP A 91 3.46 -0.78 16.07
C TRP A 91 2.61 0.51 16.04
N VAL A 92 2.23 0.98 14.85
CA VAL A 92 1.38 2.19 14.68
C VAL A 92 0.01 1.94 15.31
N LEU A 93 -0.46 0.70 15.21
CA LEU A 93 -1.80 0.26 15.56
C LEU A 93 -1.81 -0.80 16.69
N GLY A 94 -0.65 -1.12 17.26
CA GLY A 94 -0.55 -2.21 18.23
C GLY A 94 -0.94 -3.56 17.61
N TRP A 95 -1.57 -4.43 18.41
CA TRP A 95 -2.02 -5.77 17.98
C TRP A 95 -3.04 -5.76 16.83
N THR A 96 -3.57 -4.60 16.46
CA THR A 96 -4.51 -4.54 15.34
C THR A 96 -3.82 -4.70 13.98
N GLU A 97 -2.51 -4.42 13.83
CA GLU A 97 -1.78 -4.70 12.58
C GLU A 97 -1.76 -6.20 12.21
N PRO A 98 -1.33 -7.12 13.10
CA PRO A 98 -1.35 -8.56 12.77
C PRO A 98 -2.78 -9.10 12.66
N ILE A 99 -3.74 -8.56 13.42
CA ILE A 99 -5.16 -8.94 13.31
C ILE A 99 -5.71 -8.55 11.94
N VAL A 100 -5.40 -7.35 11.44
CA VAL A 100 -5.79 -6.92 10.08
C VAL A 100 -5.18 -7.85 9.02
N GLY A 101 -3.91 -8.25 9.19
CA GLY A 101 -3.28 -9.25 8.32
C GLY A 101 -4.01 -10.59 8.32
N ILE A 102 -4.38 -11.10 9.51
CA ILE A 102 -5.15 -12.34 9.66
C ILE A 102 -6.53 -12.21 9.03
N VAL A 103 -7.24 -11.10 9.27
CA VAL A 103 -8.58 -10.87 8.69
C VAL A 103 -8.49 -10.81 7.17
N MET A 104 -7.52 -10.10 6.59
CA MET A 104 -7.30 -10.06 5.14
C MET A 104 -7.03 -11.45 4.56
N LEU A 105 -6.23 -12.26 5.25
CA LEU A 105 -5.93 -13.63 4.86
C LEU A 105 -7.18 -14.52 4.90
N LEU A 106 -7.94 -14.47 6.00
CA LEU A 106 -9.15 -15.26 6.15
C LEU A 106 -10.23 -14.85 5.15
N VAL A 107 -10.39 -13.55 4.91
CA VAL A 107 -11.33 -13.01 3.91
C VAL A 107 -10.91 -13.42 2.50
N GLY A 108 -9.62 -13.37 2.16
CA GLY A 108 -9.10 -13.82 0.87
C GLY A 108 -9.28 -15.33 0.66
N LEU A 109 -8.97 -16.16 1.67
CA LEU A 109 -9.20 -17.60 1.63
C LEU A 109 -10.69 -17.94 1.53
N TRP A 110 -11.54 -17.21 2.25
CA TRP A 110 -12.99 -17.39 2.20
C TRP A 110 -13.54 -17.03 0.82
N ALA A 111 -13.11 -15.92 0.23
CA ALA A 111 -13.53 -15.47 -1.10
C ALA A 111 -13.07 -16.41 -2.24
N LEU A 112 -11.97 -17.15 -2.06
CA LEU A 112 -11.58 -18.23 -2.98
C LEU A 112 -12.53 -19.44 -2.93
N ASN A 113 -12.99 -19.80 -1.75
CA ASN A 113 -13.81 -21.01 -1.53
C ASN A 113 -15.31 -20.75 -1.71
N PHE A 114 -15.76 -19.52 -1.52
CA PHE A 114 -17.14 -19.08 -1.68
C PHE A 114 -17.16 -17.88 -2.64
N PRO A 115 -17.10 -18.11 -3.95
CA PRO A 115 -17.20 -17.05 -4.94
C PRO A 115 -18.60 -16.44 -4.87
N THR A 116 -18.75 -15.41 -4.06
CA THR A 116 -19.90 -14.51 -4.11
C THR A 116 -19.79 -13.71 -5.41
N SER A 117 -20.92 -13.24 -5.94
CA SER A 117 -20.90 -12.30 -7.06
C SER A 117 -20.04 -11.11 -6.65
N VAL A 118 -18.83 -11.02 -7.20
CA VAL A 118 -17.87 -9.98 -6.83
C VAL A 118 -18.59 -8.66 -7.06
N ALA A 119 -18.72 -7.84 -6.02
CA ALA A 119 -19.40 -6.56 -6.13
C ALA A 119 -18.84 -5.79 -7.35
N PRO A 120 -19.68 -5.02 -8.07
CA PRO A 120 -19.23 -4.28 -9.25
C PRO A 120 -17.92 -3.55 -8.93
N PHE A 121 -16.98 -3.57 -9.89
CA PHE A 121 -15.60 -3.09 -9.76
C PHE A 121 -15.45 -1.81 -8.91
N ALA A 122 -16.31 -0.83 -9.18
CA ALA A 122 -16.40 0.45 -8.49
C ALA A 122 -16.60 0.33 -6.96
N ILE A 123 -17.40 -0.63 -6.51
CA ILE A 123 -17.66 -0.90 -5.09
C ILE A 123 -16.42 -1.51 -4.44
N THR A 124 -15.87 -2.56 -5.05
CA THR A 124 -14.72 -3.28 -4.51
C THR A 124 -13.52 -2.35 -4.34
N TYR A 125 -13.14 -1.63 -5.40
CA TYR A 125 -11.98 -0.73 -5.37
C TYR A 125 -12.26 0.58 -4.63
N GLY A 126 -13.51 1.04 -4.59
CA GLY A 126 -13.92 2.18 -3.76
C GLY A 126 -13.79 1.90 -2.26
N VAL A 127 -14.27 0.72 -1.81
CA VAL A 127 -14.11 0.27 -0.42
C VAL A 127 -12.63 0.10 -0.06
N MET A 128 -11.83 -0.51 -0.95
CA MET A 128 -10.38 -0.61 -0.73
C MET A 128 -9.72 0.76 -0.59
N GLY A 129 -10.07 1.71 -1.47
CA GLY A 129 -9.59 3.10 -1.39
C GLY A 129 -9.90 3.76 -0.05
N ILE A 130 -11.11 3.57 0.46
CA ILE A 130 -11.52 4.10 1.77
C ILE A 130 -10.74 3.45 2.91
N VAL A 131 -10.57 2.12 2.90
CA VAL A 131 -9.79 1.42 3.94
C VAL A 131 -8.34 1.90 3.94
N VAL A 132 -7.74 2.05 2.76
CA VAL A 132 -6.38 2.56 2.59
C VAL A 132 -6.26 4.00 3.09
N ALA A 133 -7.24 4.86 2.78
CA ALA A 133 -7.29 6.23 3.28
C ALA A 133 -7.39 6.30 4.81
N LEU A 134 -8.20 5.43 5.43
CA LEU A 134 -8.29 5.33 6.89
C LEU A 134 -6.97 4.88 7.51
N TYR A 135 -6.24 3.97 6.87
CA TYR A 135 -4.91 3.59 7.35
C TYR A 135 -3.95 4.79 7.25
N LEU A 136 -3.93 5.51 6.13
CA LEU A 136 -3.10 6.72 6.00
C LEU A 136 -3.45 7.81 7.04
N LEU A 137 -4.73 7.94 7.39
CA LEU A 137 -5.16 8.81 8.48
C LEU A 137 -4.53 8.40 9.82
N LEU A 138 -4.51 7.10 10.13
CA LEU A 138 -3.86 6.59 11.35
C LEU A 138 -2.34 6.80 11.32
N VAL A 139 -1.70 6.66 10.15
CA VAL A 139 -0.29 6.99 9.98
C VAL A 139 -0.03 8.48 10.22
N ALA A 140 -0.86 9.37 9.67
CA ALA A 140 -0.75 10.80 9.90
C ALA A 140 -0.94 11.16 11.38
N LEU A 141 -1.86 10.49 12.08
CA LEU A 141 -2.05 10.67 13.53
C LEU A 141 -0.85 10.19 14.34
N ASP A 142 -0.26 9.03 14.01
CA ASP A 142 0.97 8.56 14.67
C ASP A 142 2.14 9.52 14.42
N MET A 143 2.24 10.08 13.22
CA MET A 143 3.21 11.13 12.90
C MET A 143 2.97 12.40 13.72
N TYR A 144 1.72 12.83 13.89
CA TYR A 144 1.37 13.99 14.74
C TYR A 144 1.75 13.74 16.20
N VAL A 145 1.41 12.58 16.76
CA VAL A 145 1.72 12.23 18.17
C VAL A 145 3.22 12.18 18.42
N ARG A 146 4.01 11.80 17.42
CA ARG A 146 5.48 11.66 17.52
C ARG A 146 6.24 12.90 17.02
N ASP A 147 5.53 13.97 16.66
CA ASP A 147 6.07 15.18 16.02
C ASP A 147 7.03 14.86 14.84
N ALA A 148 6.65 13.86 14.04
CA ALA A 148 7.46 13.31 12.96
C ALA A 148 7.07 13.92 11.62
N GLY A 149 7.95 14.76 11.07
CA GLY A 149 7.84 15.32 9.72
C GLY A 149 6.52 16.06 9.43
N GLN A 150 6.21 16.24 8.15
CA GLN A 150 4.98 16.93 7.74
C GLN A 150 3.74 16.01 7.75
N TRP A 151 3.20 15.74 8.94
CA TRP A 151 1.98 14.92 9.12
C TRP A 151 0.76 15.48 8.35
N LEU A 152 0.65 16.81 8.19
CA LEU A 152 -0.41 17.45 7.40
C LEU A 152 -0.38 17.02 5.92
N ALA A 153 0.80 16.79 5.36
CA ALA A 153 0.91 16.30 3.98
C ALA A 153 0.35 14.88 3.86
N VAL A 154 0.62 14.00 4.83
CA VAL A 154 0.05 12.64 4.86
C VAL A 154 -1.45 12.67 5.09
N LEU A 155 -1.93 13.59 5.93
CA LEU A 155 -3.36 13.80 6.14
C LEU A 155 -4.05 14.28 4.84
N ALA A 156 -3.42 15.18 4.09
CA ALA A 156 -3.93 15.62 2.79
C ALA A 156 -3.96 14.47 1.77
N VAL A 157 -2.93 13.61 1.75
CA VAL A 157 -2.89 12.40 0.92
C VAL A 157 -3.98 11.41 1.33
N ALA A 158 -4.22 11.23 2.63
CA ALA A 158 -5.33 10.42 3.14
C ALA A 158 -6.68 10.98 2.67
N GLY A 159 -6.89 12.29 2.77
CA GLY A 159 -8.07 12.98 2.28
C GLY A 159 -8.28 12.82 0.78
N ALA A 160 -7.22 12.98 -0.02
CA ALA A 160 -7.27 12.78 -1.47
C ALA A 160 -7.64 11.32 -1.82
N THR A 161 -7.00 10.35 -1.16
CA THR A 161 -7.29 8.92 -1.33
C THR A 161 -8.75 8.61 -0.98
N TRP A 162 -9.25 9.21 0.10
CA TRP A 162 -10.64 9.07 0.53
C TRP A 162 -11.63 9.61 -0.50
N VAL A 163 -11.38 10.81 -1.03
CA VAL A 163 -12.20 11.42 -2.10
C VAL A 163 -12.20 10.53 -3.34
N LEU A 164 -11.05 10.02 -3.76
CA LEU A 164 -10.96 9.11 -4.93
C LEU A 164 -11.73 7.81 -4.70
N GLY A 165 -11.65 7.22 -3.50
CA GLY A 165 -12.44 6.05 -3.12
C GLY A 165 -13.95 6.32 -3.16
N PHE A 166 -14.39 7.51 -2.73
CA PHE A 166 -15.80 7.92 -2.83
C PHE A 166 -16.25 8.17 -4.27
N LEU A 167 -15.43 8.79 -5.10
CA LEU A 167 -15.72 8.96 -6.53
C LEU A 167 -15.87 7.60 -7.23
N SER A 168 -15.06 6.61 -6.81
CA SER A 168 -15.20 5.24 -7.27
C SER A 168 -16.57 4.68 -6.89
N LEU A 169 -16.97 4.75 -5.61
CA LEU A 169 -18.28 4.27 -5.13
C LEU A 169 -19.47 4.92 -5.84
N LEU A 170 -19.38 6.22 -6.10
CA LEU A 170 -20.46 6.99 -6.73
C LEU A 170 -20.57 6.74 -8.25
N GLY A 171 -19.68 5.95 -8.84
CA GLY A 171 -19.79 5.59 -10.25
C GLY A 171 -19.47 6.75 -11.22
N VAL A 172 -18.85 7.84 -10.74
CA VAL A 172 -18.84 9.15 -11.44
C VAL A 172 -18.19 9.10 -12.83
N ALA A 173 -17.20 8.24 -13.03
CA ALA A 173 -16.41 8.22 -14.27
C ALA A 173 -16.80 7.10 -15.28
N GLY A 174 -17.91 6.38 -15.04
CA GLY A 174 -18.30 5.24 -15.88
C GLY A 174 -17.29 4.07 -15.83
N PHE A 175 -17.57 2.96 -16.50
CA PHE A 175 -16.79 1.72 -16.35
C PHE A 175 -15.29 1.88 -16.65
N ASP A 176 -14.93 2.54 -17.76
CA ASP A 176 -13.53 2.73 -18.15
C ASP A 176 -12.79 3.71 -17.22
N GLY A 177 -13.47 4.75 -16.75
CA GLY A 177 -12.90 5.74 -15.84
C GLY A 177 -12.68 5.21 -14.42
N GLN A 178 -13.40 4.15 -14.02
CA GLN A 178 -13.22 3.52 -12.71
C GLN A 178 -11.84 2.86 -12.56
N LEU A 179 -11.28 2.31 -13.64
CA LEU A 179 -9.92 1.77 -13.63
C LEU A 179 -8.88 2.89 -13.38
N ALA A 180 -9.06 4.05 -14.03
CA ALA A 180 -8.19 5.19 -13.83
C ALA A 180 -8.28 5.75 -12.40
N ILE A 181 -9.50 5.85 -11.84
CA ILE A 181 -9.71 6.29 -10.46
C ILE A 181 -9.07 5.29 -9.48
N ALA A 182 -9.28 3.99 -9.67
CA ALA A 182 -8.69 2.96 -8.81
C ALA A 182 -7.16 2.98 -8.86
N ALA A 183 -6.57 3.07 -10.05
CA ALA A 183 -5.12 3.19 -10.21
C ALA A 183 -4.56 4.44 -9.51
N LEU A 184 -5.21 5.59 -9.70
CA LEU A 184 -4.81 6.84 -9.06
C LEU A 184 -4.94 6.78 -7.53
N THR A 185 -6.00 6.15 -7.02
CA THR A 185 -6.24 5.96 -5.59
C THR A 185 -5.07 5.23 -4.94
N PHE A 186 -4.66 4.09 -5.52
CA PHE A 186 -3.53 3.33 -4.99
C PHE A 186 -2.20 4.05 -5.19
N PHE A 187 -2.00 4.74 -6.31
CA PHE A 187 -0.74 5.47 -6.54
C PHE A 187 -0.54 6.59 -5.52
N VAL A 188 -1.57 7.40 -5.29
CA VAL A 188 -1.55 8.48 -4.29
C VAL A 188 -1.33 7.89 -2.88
N ALA A 189 -2.04 6.82 -2.55
CA ALA A 189 -1.89 6.17 -1.27
C ALA A 189 -0.49 5.59 -1.03
N ALA A 190 0.12 5.00 -2.07
CA ALA A 190 1.45 4.40 -2.00
C ALA A 190 2.49 5.42 -1.53
N TRP A 191 2.46 6.64 -2.08
CA TRP A 191 3.34 7.72 -1.68
C TRP A 191 3.11 8.17 -0.23
N GLY A 192 1.86 8.17 0.23
CA GLY A 192 1.53 8.43 1.64
C GLY A 192 2.20 7.42 2.58
N PHE A 193 2.16 6.13 2.22
CA PHE A 193 2.81 5.08 3.02
C PHE A 193 4.33 5.14 2.95
N VAL A 194 4.92 5.44 1.78
CA VAL A 194 6.38 5.63 1.66
C VAL A 194 6.84 6.75 2.57
N TYR A 195 6.19 7.90 2.51
CA TYR A 195 6.58 9.05 3.32
C TYR A 195 6.39 8.77 4.81
N GLY A 196 5.26 8.17 5.19
CA GLY A 196 5.03 7.73 6.57
C GLY A 196 6.07 6.74 7.06
N ALA A 197 6.47 5.76 6.24
CA ALA A 197 7.52 4.81 6.57
C ALA A 197 8.87 5.51 6.79
N LEU A 198 9.24 6.46 5.92
CA LEU A 198 10.51 7.19 6.02
C LEU A 198 10.56 8.06 7.28
N GLU A 199 9.55 8.89 7.51
CA GLU A 199 9.55 9.83 8.64
C GLU A 199 9.42 9.12 9.99
N LEU A 200 8.58 8.08 10.09
CA LEU A 200 8.41 7.33 11.34
C LEU A 200 9.58 6.39 11.67
N THR A 201 10.49 6.15 10.71
CA THR A 201 11.73 5.37 10.93
C THR A 201 12.90 6.26 11.35
N LYS A 202 12.82 7.60 11.14
CA LYS A 202 13.85 8.51 11.64
C LYS A 202 13.82 8.51 13.17
N LYS A 203 14.99 8.34 13.79
CA LYS A 203 15.12 8.54 15.24
C LYS A 203 14.83 10.01 15.56
N PRO A 204 14.16 10.32 16.68
CA PRO A 204 14.03 11.70 17.14
C PRO A 204 15.43 12.29 17.27
N VAL A 205 15.63 13.47 16.68
CA VAL A 205 16.82 14.27 16.96
C VAL A 205 16.71 14.66 18.43
N GLU A 206 17.58 14.11 19.28
CA GLU A 206 17.68 14.54 20.66
C GLU A 206 17.95 16.06 20.66
N ALA A 207 17.00 16.81 21.21
CA ALA A 207 17.09 18.26 21.40
C ALA A 207 17.83 18.58 22.71
#